data_AF-M3TPL3-F1
#
_entry.id   AF-M3TPL3-F1
#
_cell.length_a   1.000
_cell.length_b   1.000
_cell.length_c   1.000
_cell.angle_alpha   90.00
_cell.angle_beta   90.00
_cell.angle_gamma   90.00
#
_symmetry.space_group_name_H-M   'P 1'
#
loop_
_entity.id
_entity.type
_entity.pdbx_description
1 polymer ?
#
loop_
_entity_poly.entity_id
_entity_poly.type
_entity_poly.pdbx_seq_one_letter_code
_entity_poly.pdbx_strand_id
1 'polypeptide(L)'
;MISSAFITRVPFHIEDGNVFVMNYEEKKVKNEMINAKRESKNRDAAQQAFIVGVLSQSGYEVNINRLYKRGNMTYQMFTINNVKKDDKVVFDASHLEFEYDGLKEKRQYLDAITNNYLIELLNKCGVIVEERKTRKVIKPNSIAMKRLNSVTINGKFFGFRHINEIGCHFNQIIRSRTSTKSGSVVLPYDVSFECPNLSSIRKVILLFITNYFEEYDVLVYFVYFLNGDHLLGYGFYFHFQFGGDDIQLVQKNQVMTQNYSINTLNTC
;
A
#
# COMPACT_ATOMS: atom_id res chain seq x y z
N MET A 1 15.28 24.60 47.95
CA MET A 1 14.56 23.33 47.73
C MET A 1 15.43 22.45 46.83
N ILE A 2 15.96 21.35 47.35
CA ILE A 2 16.78 20.41 46.59
C ILE A 2 15.80 19.42 45.94
N SER A 3 15.55 19.54 44.64
CA SER A 3 14.79 18.53 43.89
C SER A 3 15.71 17.34 43.60
N SER A 4 15.49 16.23 44.30
CA SER A 4 16.18 14.96 44.02
C SER A 4 15.88 14.48 42.60
N ALA A 5 16.91 14.07 41.86
CA ALA A 5 16.82 13.49 40.51
C ALA A 5 16.21 12.07 40.50
N PHE A 6 15.88 11.51 41.66
CA PHE A 6 15.31 10.18 41.83
C PHE A 6 13.85 10.25 42.26
N ILE A 7 12.99 10.78 41.39
CA ILE A 7 11.55 10.51 41.49
C ILE A 7 11.32 9.14 40.86
N THR A 8 11.35 8.09 41.67
CA THR A 8 11.00 6.73 41.25
C THR A 8 9.51 6.70 40.85
N ARG A 9 9.24 6.53 39.55
CA ARG A 9 7.89 6.41 38.97
C ARG A 9 7.23 5.04 39.23
N VAL A 10 7.53 4.40 40.35
CA VAL A 10 6.99 3.09 40.72
C VAL A 10 6.26 3.27 42.04
N PRO A 11 4.97 2.93 42.13
CA PRO A 11 4.25 2.97 43.40
C PRO A 11 4.85 1.89 44.31
N PHE A 12 5.39 2.34 45.45
CA PHE A 12 5.75 1.46 46.56
C PHE A 12 4.65 1.58 47.61
N HIS A 13 4.38 0.48 48.30
CA HIS A 13 3.67 0.51 49.57
C HIS A 13 4.66 0.10 50.67
N ILE A 14 4.55 0.75 51.82
CA ILE A 14 5.34 0.43 53.00
C ILE A 14 4.54 -0.64 53.75
N GLU A 15 5.06 -1.86 53.78
CA GLU A 15 4.63 -2.85 54.77
C GLU A 15 5.63 -2.79 55.92
N ASP A 16 5.12 -2.70 57.16
CA ASP A 16 5.83 -2.66 58.44
C ASP A 16 7.36 -2.48 58.40
N GLY A 17 7.82 -1.29 58.79
CA GLY A 17 9.23 -1.04 59.10
C GLY A 17 10.19 -1.23 57.92
N ASN A 18 10.43 -0.15 57.17
CA ASN A 18 11.52 -0.03 56.17
C ASN A 18 11.54 -1.06 55.01
N VAL A 19 10.53 -1.90 54.84
CA VAL A 19 10.40 -2.80 53.68
C VAL A 19 9.58 -2.12 52.58
N PHE A 20 10.18 -1.99 51.39
CA PHE A 20 9.51 -1.44 50.21
C PHE A 20 9.10 -2.58 49.28
N VAL A 21 7.79 -2.84 49.17
CA VAL A 21 7.28 -3.88 48.26
C VAL A 21 6.92 -3.26 46.92
N MET A 22 7.51 -3.81 45.85
CA MET A 22 7.26 -3.41 44.48
C MET A 22 6.10 -4.23 43.92
N ASN A 23 4.98 -3.60 43.55
CA ASN A 23 3.84 -4.32 42.98
C ASN A 23 4.11 -4.72 41.52
N TYR A 24 4.77 -5.87 41.34
CA TYR A 24 5.20 -6.39 40.04
C TYR A 24 4.02 -6.72 39.11
N GLU A 25 2.87 -7.13 39.65
CA GLU A 25 1.70 -7.53 38.87
C GLU A 25 1.04 -6.33 38.18
N GLU A 26 0.85 -5.21 38.88
CA GLU A 26 0.29 -3.99 38.30
C GLU A 26 1.17 -3.45 37.16
N LYS A 27 2.50 -3.51 37.31
CA LYS A 27 3.45 -3.09 36.26
C LYS A 27 3.37 -4.02 35.05
N LYS A 28 3.21 -5.33 35.26
CA LYS A 28 3.07 -6.32 34.18
C LYS A 28 1.80 -6.09 33.38
N VAL A 29 0.65 -5.98 34.04
CA VAL A 29 -0.66 -5.72 33.42
C VAL A 29 -0.64 -4.40 32.63
N LYS A 30 -0.05 -3.35 33.20
CA LYS A 30 0.09 -2.05 32.53
C LYS A 30 0.94 -2.15 31.26
N ASN A 31 2.03 -2.90 31.29
CA ASN A 31 2.89 -3.12 30.13
C ASN A 31 2.20 -3.94 29.04
N GLU A 32 1.48 -5.00 29.41
CA GLU A 32 0.68 -5.81 28.48
C GLU A 32 -0.40 -4.96 27.79
N MET A 33 -1.11 -4.11 28.54
CA MET A 33 -2.09 -3.19 27.97
C MET A 33 -1.44 -2.19 26.99
N ILE A 34 -0.25 -1.67 27.31
CA ILE A 34 0.47 -0.74 26.42
C ILE A 34 0.89 -1.47 25.13
N ASN A 35 1.38 -2.70 25.23
CA ASN A 35 1.78 -3.50 24.08
C ASN A 35 0.59 -3.84 23.19
N ALA A 36 -0.54 -4.28 23.76
CA ALA A 36 -1.77 -4.53 23.01
C ALA A 36 -2.26 -3.28 22.26
N LYS A 37 -2.20 -2.10 22.89
CA LYS A 37 -2.53 -0.81 22.24
C LYS A 37 -1.58 -0.48 21.09
N ARG A 38 -0.29 -0.75 21.24
CA ARG A 38 0.73 -0.54 20.19
C ARG A 38 0.51 -1.45 19.01
N GLU A 39 0.30 -2.74 19.26
CA GLU A 39 0.01 -3.72 18.22
C GLU A 39 -1.25 -3.36 17.44
N SER A 40 -2.29 -2.87 18.12
CA SER A 40 -3.51 -2.41 17.43
C SER A 40 -3.23 -1.26 16.47
N LYS A 41 -2.44 -0.28 16.88
CA LYS A 41 -2.06 0.84 16.00
C LYS A 41 -1.15 0.39 14.85
N ASN A 42 -0.25 -0.56 15.12
CA ASN A 42 0.62 -1.11 14.10
C ASN A 42 -0.18 -1.84 13.03
N ARG A 43 -1.25 -2.56 13.39
CA ARG A 43 -2.16 -3.21 12.44
C ARG A 43 -2.89 -2.19 11.56
N ASP A 44 -3.43 -1.13 12.16
CA ASP A 44 -4.13 -0.07 11.40
C ASP A 44 -3.14 0.63 10.43
N ALA A 45 -1.90 0.90 10.87
CA ALA A 45 -0.84 1.46 10.02
C ALA A 45 -0.37 0.51 8.90
N ALA A 46 -0.26 -0.79 9.19
CA ALA A 46 0.07 -1.81 8.20
C ALA A 46 -1.05 -1.93 7.15
N GLN A 47 -2.31 -1.97 7.59
CA GLN A 47 -3.47 -1.99 6.68
C GLN A 47 -3.46 -0.79 5.72
N GLN A 48 -3.27 0.43 6.25
CA GLN A 48 -3.22 1.61 5.39
C GLN A 48 -2.10 1.52 4.35
N ALA A 49 -0.90 1.12 4.77
CA ALA A 49 0.24 0.96 3.86
C ALA A 49 0.02 -0.15 2.83
N PHE A 50 -0.61 -1.26 3.22
CA PHE A 50 -1.03 -2.33 2.32
C PHE A 50 -1.97 -1.79 1.23
N ILE A 51 -3.02 -1.06 1.63
CA ILE A 51 -3.98 -0.47 0.69
C ILE A 51 -3.28 0.49 -0.29
N VAL A 52 -2.38 1.36 0.21
CA VAL A 52 -1.60 2.27 -0.62
C VAL A 52 -0.77 1.51 -1.66
N GLY A 53 -0.12 0.41 -1.26
CA GLY A 53 0.63 -0.43 -2.19
C GLY A 53 -0.25 -1.04 -3.27
N VAL A 54 -1.42 -1.58 -2.91
CA VAL A 54 -2.37 -2.14 -3.89
C VAL A 54 -2.87 -1.05 -4.85
N LEU A 55 -3.23 0.13 -4.35
CA LEU A 55 -3.66 1.26 -5.18
C LEU A 55 -2.57 1.71 -6.15
N SER A 56 -1.31 1.79 -5.70
CA SER A 56 -0.18 2.07 -6.58
C SER A 56 -0.08 1.06 -7.72
N GLN A 57 -0.23 -0.23 -7.43
CA GLN A 57 -0.24 -1.29 -8.45
C GLN A 57 -1.47 -1.24 -9.38
N SER A 58 -2.59 -0.65 -8.92
CA SER A 58 -3.76 -0.32 -9.73
C SER A 58 -3.63 1.03 -10.48
N GLY A 59 -2.43 1.63 -10.47
CA GLY A 59 -2.10 2.84 -11.20
C GLY A 59 -2.58 4.14 -10.56
N TYR A 60 -2.74 4.18 -9.24
CA TYR A 60 -3.04 5.41 -8.50
C TYR A 60 -1.76 6.07 -8.01
N GLU A 61 -1.77 7.40 -7.97
CA GLU A 61 -0.78 8.21 -7.27
C GLU A 61 -1.32 8.57 -5.88
N VAL A 62 -0.52 8.37 -4.83
CA VAL A 62 -0.90 8.70 -3.45
C VAL A 62 0.07 9.72 -2.87
N ASN A 63 -0.43 10.91 -2.55
CA ASN A 63 0.35 11.98 -1.94
C ASN A 63 0.27 11.91 -0.41
N ILE A 64 1.41 11.76 0.23
CA ILE A 64 1.55 11.53 1.66
C ILE A 64 2.29 12.70 2.31
N ASN A 65 1.69 13.26 3.36
CA ASN A 65 2.32 14.32 4.15
C ASN A 65 3.62 13.88 4.81
N ARG A 66 4.47 14.87 5.08
CA ARG A 66 5.66 14.67 5.91
C ARG A 66 5.31 14.11 7.28
N LEU A 67 6.19 13.27 7.81
CA LEU A 67 6.09 12.81 9.19
C LEU A 67 6.56 13.92 10.13
N TYR A 68 5.66 14.42 10.97
CA TYR A 68 6.00 15.42 11.99
C TYR A 68 6.98 14.89 13.05
N LYS A 69 6.85 13.61 13.40
CA LYS A 69 7.71 12.95 14.38
C LYS A 69 7.88 11.49 14.01
N ARG A 70 9.12 11.07 13.78
CA ARG A 70 9.46 9.66 13.52
C ARG A 70 9.42 8.87 14.82
N GLY A 71 8.53 7.88 14.89
CA GLY A 71 8.47 6.92 15.99
C GLY A 71 9.42 5.75 15.73
N ASN A 72 10.24 5.40 16.71
CA ASN A 72 11.18 4.29 16.57
C ASN A 72 10.54 2.91 16.84
N MET A 73 9.46 2.86 17.63
CA MET A 73 8.89 1.60 18.13
C MET A 73 7.58 1.16 17.46
N THR A 74 6.84 2.08 16.84
CA THR A 74 5.52 1.78 16.26
C THR A 74 5.48 2.20 14.80
N TYR A 75 4.84 1.38 13.97
CA TYR A 75 4.44 1.80 12.64
C TYR A 75 3.51 3.00 12.75
N GLN A 76 3.56 3.86 11.75
CA GLN A 76 2.83 5.12 11.76
C GLN A 76 1.79 5.09 10.65
N MET A 77 0.58 5.51 10.98
CA MET A 77 -0.36 5.92 9.96
C MET A 77 0.13 7.21 9.33
N PHE A 78 -0.03 7.26 8.02
CA PHE A 78 0.35 8.37 7.19
C PHE A 78 -0.86 9.25 6.92
N THR A 79 -0.69 10.57 7.01
CA THR A 79 -1.71 11.51 6.57
C THR A 79 -1.63 11.61 5.05
N ILE A 80 -2.66 11.16 4.35
CA ILE A 80 -2.75 11.24 2.89
C ILE A 80 -3.43 12.55 2.54
N ASN A 81 -2.79 13.35 1.69
CA ASN A 81 -3.31 14.64 1.24
C ASN A 81 -4.33 14.45 0.14
N ASN A 82 -3.93 13.75 -0.92
CA ASN A 82 -4.78 13.48 -2.05
C ASN A 82 -4.37 12.16 -2.71
N VAL A 83 -5.29 11.62 -3.49
CA VAL A 83 -5.08 10.47 -4.37
C VAL A 83 -5.49 10.87 -5.77
N LYS A 84 -4.67 10.52 -6.77
CA LYS A 84 -4.99 10.74 -8.18
C LYS A 84 -5.05 9.43 -8.95
N LYS A 85 -5.83 9.45 -10.03
CA LYS A 85 -5.87 8.41 -11.05
C LYS A 85 -5.94 9.10 -12.41
N ASP A 86 -5.01 8.77 -13.30
CA ASP A 86 -4.93 9.34 -14.65
C ASP A 86 -4.96 10.89 -14.61
N ASP A 87 -4.09 11.47 -13.77
CA ASP A 87 -3.95 12.90 -13.46
C ASP A 87 -5.17 13.61 -12.83
N LYS A 88 -6.28 12.90 -12.59
CA LYS A 88 -7.46 13.43 -11.92
C LYS A 88 -7.41 13.14 -10.42
N VAL A 89 -7.66 14.17 -9.61
CA VAL A 89 -7.80 14.02 -8.16
C VAL A 89 -9.11 13.28 -7.85
N VAL A 90 -9.00 12.08 -7.29
CA VAL A 90 -10.15 11.26 -6.88
C VAL A 90 -10.44 11.37 -5.40
N PHE A 91 -9.46 11.80 -4.60
CA PHE A 91 -9.60 12.06 -3.17
C PHE A 91 -8.77 13.27 -2.80
N ASP A 92 -9.32 14.15 -1.96
CA ASP A 92 -8.60 15.28 -1.39
C ASP A 92 -9.06 15.51 0.05
N ALA A 93 -8.12 15.41 0.99
CA ALA A 93 -8.37 15.57 2.42
C ALA A 93 -8.67 17.02 2.82
N SER A 94 -8.28 18.01 2.01
CA SER A 94 -8.52 19.43 2.29
C SER A 94 -9.99 19.83 2.15
N HIS A 95 -10.75 19.08 1.37
CA HIS A 95 -12.18 19.30 1.13
C HIS A 95 -13.09 18.51 2.10
N LEU A 96 -12.52 17.83 3.10
CA LEU A 96 -13.30 17.08 4.09
C LEU A 96 -13.81 18.02 5.19
N GLU A 97 -15.12 18.22 5.23
CA GLU A 97 -15.83 18.95 6.28
C GLU A 97 -16.54 17.98 7.23
N PHE A 98 -16.25 18.09 8.53
CA PHE A 98 -16.93 17.34 9.59
C PHE A 98 -16.75 18.05 10.93
N GLU A 99 -17.68 17.81 11.85
CA GLU A 99 -17.64 18.37 13.21
C GLU A 99 -16.66 17.60 14.10
N TYR A 100 -15.94 18.30 14.97
CA TYR A 100 -15.00 17.72 15.93
C TYR A 100 -14.81 18.64 17.13
N ASP A 101 -14.62 18.04 18.31
CA ASP A 101 -14.44 18.76 19.57
C ASP A 101 -12.98 19.20 19.77
N GLY A 102 -12.03 18.59 19.06
CA GLY A 102 -10.62 18.97 19.15
C GLY A 102 -9.69 18.32 18.12
N LEU A 103 -8.44 18.80 18.08
CA LEU A 103 -7.44 18.40 17.07
C LEU A 103 -7.13 16.90 17.05
N LYS A 104 -7.19 16.24 18.21
CA LYS A 104 -6.97 14.79 18.32
C LYS A 104 -8.08 14.01 17.65
N GLU A 105 -9.34 14.41 17.89
CA GLU A 105 -10.51 13.79 17.27
C GLU A 105 -10.54 14.07 15.78
N LYS A 106 -10.25 15.32 15.38
CA LYS A 106 -10.08 15.68 13.96
C LYS A 106 -9.14 14.73 13.23
N ARG A 107 -7.99 14.43 13.82
CA ARG A 107 -7.01 13.49 13.24
C ARG A 107 -7.57 12.07 13.14
N GLN A 108 -8.27 11.60 14.16
CA GLN A 108 -8.87 10.26 14.15
C GLN A 108 -9.96 10.12 13.08
N TYR A 109 -10.78 11.16 12.89
CA TYR A 109 -11.77 11.18 11.83
C TYR A 109 -11.14 11.26 10.44
N LEU A 110 -10.11 12.10 10.25
CA LEU A 110 -9.36 12.10 8.99
C LEU A 110 -8.75 10.73 8.68
N ASP A 111 -8.12 10.09 9.66
CA ASP A 111 -7.53 8.76 9.51
C ASP A 111 -8.60 7.73 9.13
N ALA A 112 -9.77 7.76 9.77
CA ALA A 112 -10.89 6.86 9.50
C ALA A 112 -11.52 7.11 8.11
N ILE A 113 -11.85 8.36 7.78
CA ILE A 113 -12.44 8.75 6.49
C ILE A 113 -11.49 8.36 5.36
N THR A 114 -10.21 8.74 5.48
CA THR A 114 -9.19 8.44 4.49
C THR A 114 -9.10 6.93 4.27
N ASN A 115 -8.91 6.14 5.33
CA ASN A 115 -8.83 4.69 5.20
C ASN A 115 -10.09 4.09 4.55
N ASN A 116 -11.27 4.54 4.94
CA ASN A 116 -12.53 4.06 4.38
C ASN A 116 -12.64 4.39 2.89
N TYR A 117 -12.23 5.61 2.49
CA TYR A 117 -12.21 6.02 1.10
C TYR A 117 -11.22 5.21 0.26
N LEU A 118 -10.02 4.93 0.79
CA LEU A 118 -9.06 4.08 0.08
C LEU A 118 -9.60 2.65 -0.12
N ILE A 119 -10.36 2.11 0.84
CA ILE A 119 -11.04 0.82 0.68
C ILE A 119 -12.09 0.89 -0.44
N GLU A 120 -12.84 1.98 -0.55
CA GLU A 120 -13.77 2.19 -1.66
C GLU A 120 -13.05 2.25 -3.01
N LEU A 121 -11.87 2.88 -3.07
CA LEU A 121 -11.03 2.87 -4.26
C LEU A 121 -10.58 1.46 -4.64
N LEU A 122 -10.22 0.60 -3.67
CA LEU A 122 -9.90 -0.81 -3.95
C LEU A 122 -11.08 -1.53 -4.63
N ASN A 123 -12.30 -1.36 -4.10
CA ASN A 123 -13.50 -1.96 -4.70
C ASN A 123 -13.72 -1.49 -6.14
N LYS A 124 -13.49 -0.20 -6.43
CA LYS A 124 -13.55 0.35 -7.80
C LYS A 124 -12.50 -0.25 -8.75
N CYS A 125 -11.42 -0.82 -8.22
CA CYS A 125 -10.38 -1.52 -8.98
C CYS A 125 -10.68 -3.01 -9.20
N GLY A 126 -11.86 -3.49 -8.82
CA GLY A 126 -12.21 -4.91 -8.91
C GLY A 126 -11.55 -5.77 -7.82
N VAL A 127 -11.01 -5.16 -6.76
CA VAL A 127 -10.56 -5.89 -5.56
C VAL A 127 -11.77 -6.23 -4.72
N ILE A 128 -11.92 -7.49 -4.33
CA ILE A 128 -12.99 -7.91 -3.43
C ILE A 128 -12.49 -7.75 -2.00
N VAL A 129 -13.17 -6.91 -1.22
CA VAL A 129 -12.80 -6.62 0.16
C VAL A 129 -13.79 -7.27 1.13
N GLU A 130 -13.27 -8.03 2.10
CA GLU A 130 -14.05 -8.52 3.23
C GLU A 130 -13.73 -7.69 4.48
N GLU A 131 -14.71 -6.93 4.97
CA GLU A 131 -14.55 -6.09 6.16
C GLU A 131 -14.77 -6.90 7.46
N ARG A 132 -13.92 -6.66 8.45
CA ARG A 132 -14.08 -7.23 9.80
C ARG A 132 -15.27 -6.57 10.49
N LYS A 133 -16.17 -7.40 11.03
CA LYS A 133 -17.29 -6.93 11.87
C LYS A 133 -16.76 -6.21 13.11
N THR A 134 -16.97 -4.91 13.18
CA THR A 134 -16.68 -4.08 14.37
C THR A 134 -17.95 -3.81 15.15
N ARG A 135 -17.81 -3.54 16.46
CA ARG A 135 -18.94 -3.07 17.28
C ARG A 135 -19.49 -1.78 16.68
N LYS A 136 -20.82 -1.64 16.64
CA LYS A 136 -21.48 -0.41 16.19
C LYS A 136 -21.05 0.75 17.08
N VAL A 137 -20.74 1.90 16.48
CA VAL A 137 -20.37 3.07 17.27
C VAL A 137 -21.62 3.64 17.91
N ILE A 138 -21.55 3.90 19.21
CA ILE A 138 -22.67 4.34 20.04
C ILE A 138 -22.85 5.86 19.95
N LYS A 139 -21.79 6.60 19.60
CA LYS A 139 -21.83 8.07 19.52
C LYS A 139 -22.46 8.52 18.19
N PRO A 140 -23.47 9.40 18.22
CA PRO A 140 -23.93 10.07 17.01
C PRO A 140 -22.76 10.88 16.42
N ASN A 141 -22.65 10.89 15.08
CA ASN A 141 -21.61 11.58 14.30
C ASN A 141 -20.17 11.03 14.40
N SER A 142 -19.97 9.88 15.05
CA SER A 142 -18.64 9.27 15.10
C SER A 142 -18.36 8.40 13.87
N ILE A 143 -17.17 8.56 13.29
CA ILE A 143 -16.75 7.83 12.09
C ILE A 143 -15.83 6.67 12.50
N ALA A 144 -16.32 5.44 12.34
CA ALA A 144 -15.50 4.24 12.54
C ALA A 144 -14.61 3.96 11.33
N MET A 145 -13.35 3.66 11.61
CA MET A 145 -12.43 3.09 10.62
C MET A 145 -12.82 1.64 10.32
N LYS A 146 -13.05 1.36 9.03
CA LYS A 146 -13.24 0.01 8.48
C LYS A 146 -11.93 -0.76 8.53
N ARG A 147 -12.02 -2.04 8.90
CA ARG A 147 -10.86 -2.92 9.01
C ARG A 147 -11.00 -4.08 8.05
N LEU A 148 -9.91 -4.41 7.36
CA LEU A 148 -9.85 -5.54 6.44
C LEU A 148 -9.74 -6.84 7.24
N ASN A 149 -10.61 -7.80 6.94
CA ASN A 149 -10.45 -9.19 7.36
C ASN A 149 -9.65 -9.96 6.31
N SER A 150 -10.03 -9.78 5.05
CA SER A 150 -9.36 -10.36 3.90
C SER A 150 -9.56 -9.49 2.65
N VAL A 151 -8.71 -9.69 1.64
CA VAL A 151 -8.91 -9.14 0.31
C VAL A 151 -8.62 -10.20 -0.76
N THR A 152 -9.35 -10.16 -1.86
CA THR A 152 -9.06 -10.96 -3.05
C THR A 152 -8.72 -10.06 -4.21
N ILE A 153 -7.50 -10.22 -4.73
CA ILE A 153 -6.96 -9.39 -5.82
C ILE A 153 -6.61 -10.33 -6.98
N ASN A 154 -7.23 -10.13 -8.14
CA ASN A 154 -7.04 -10.98 -9.32
C ASN A 154 -7.12 -12.49 -9.02
N GLY A 155 -8.11 -12.88 -8.21
CA GLY A 155 -8.34 -14.28 -7.81
C GLY A 155 -7.42 -14.79 -6.69
N LYS A 156 -6.42 -14.03 -6.25
CA LYS A 156 -5.55 -14.41 -5.12
C LYS A 156 -6.10 -13.88 -3.80
N PHE A 157 -6.21 -14.77 -2.81
CA PHE A 157 -6.71 -14.46 -1.48
C PHE A 157 -5.60 -14.01 -0.53
N PHE A 158 -5.81 -12.89 0.15
CA PHE A 158 -4.95 -12.34 1.17
C PHE A 158 -5.73 -12.20 2.48
N GLY A 159 -5.55 -13.15 3.39
CA GLY A 159 -6.06 -13.03 4.74
C GLY A 159 -5.33 -11.95 5.56
N PHE A 160 -5.89 -11.66 6.73
CA PHE A 160 -5.38 -10.69 7.71
C PHE A 160 -3.86 -10.76 7.95
N ARG A 161 -3.28 -11.97 8.08
CA ARG A 161 -1.83 -12.14 8.30
C ARG A 161 -1.00 -11.60 7.15
N HIS A 162 -1.37 -11.92 5.91
CA HIS A 162 -0.68 -11.43 4.71
C HIS A 162 -0.78 -9.91 4.58
N ILE A 163 -1.98 -9.36 4.80
CA ILE A 163 -2.22 -7.91 4.79
C ILE A 163 -1.29 -7.21 5.79
N ASN A 164 -1.18 -7.77 7.01
CA ASN A 164 -0.33 -7.18 8.04
C ASN A 164 1.17 -7.29 7.72
N GLU A 165 1.64 -8.45 7.25
CA GLU A 165 3.06 -8.67 6.89
C GLU A 165 3.49 -7.76 5.72
N ILE A 166 2.74 -7.77 4.61
CA ILE A 166 3.01 -6.94 3.43
C ILE A 166 2.85 -5.45 3.80
N GLY A 167 1.80 -5.12 4.55
CA GLY A 167 1.55 -3.76 5.03
C GLY A 167 2.67 -3.21 5.90
N CYS A 168 3.26 -4.03 6.79
CA CYS A 168 4.43 -3.64 7.58
C CYS A 168 5.63 -3.32 6.67
N HIS A 169 5.87 -4.14 5.65
CA HIS A 169 6.94 -3.91 4.68
C HIS A 169 6.74 -2.60 3.92
N PHE A 170 5.55 -2.38 3.34
CA PHE A 170 5.21 -1.14 2.64
C PHE A 170 5.27 0.08 3.56
N ASN A 171 4.88 -0.06 4.83
CA ASN A 171 4.99 1.03 5.81
C ASN A 171 6.45 1.47 5.97
N GLN A 172 7.40 0.53 6.02
CA GLN A 172 8.83 0.86 6.10
C GLN A 172 9.33 1.61 4.87
N ILE A 173 8.87 1.22 3.67
CA ILE A 173 9.20 1.90 2.41
C ILE A 173 8.66 3.33 2.39
N ILE A 174 7.40 3.53 2.74
CA ILE A 174 6.83 4.88 2.83
C ILE A 174 7.57 5.71 3.89
N ARG A 175 7.90 5.09 5.04
CA ARG A 175 8.60 5.75 6.14
C ARG A 175 10.02 6.20 5.76
N SER A 176 10.74 5.44 4.93
CA SER A 176 12.07 5.84 4.48
C SER A 176 12.00 7.06 3.57
N ARG A 177 10.98 7.15 2.71
CA ARG A 177 10.76 8.24 1.75
C ARG A 177 10.20 9.52 2.37
N THR A 178 9.30 9.40 3.34
CA THR A 178 8.68 10.53 4.08
C THR A 178 9.60 11.20 5.11
N SER A 179 10.87 10.79 5.18
CA SER A 179 11.88 11.38 6.07
C SER A 179 12.37 12.77 5.61
N THR A 180 12.00 13.19 4.41
CA THR A 180 12.34 14.50 3.82
C THR A 180 11.34 15.59 4.23
N LYS A 181 11.71 16.87 4.07
CA LYS A 181 10.89 18.02 4.52
C LYS A 181 9.55 18.17 3.78
N SER A 182 9.40 17.56 2.60
CA SER A 182 8.28 17.76 1.66
C SER A 182 7.21 16.65 1.69
N GLY A 183 7.39 15.58 2.45
CA GLY A 183 6.50 14.42 2.40
C GLY A 183 6.97 13.36 1.42
N SER A 184 6.05 12.56 0.89
CA SER A 184 6.35 11.53 -0.11
C SER A 184 5.19 11.38 -1.08
N VAL A 185 5.52 11.05 -2.33
CA VAL A 185 4.54 10.61 -3.32
C VAL A 185 4.81 9.14 -3.61
N VAL A 186 3.77 8.32 -3.57
CA VAL A 186 3.81 6.94 -4.09
C VAL A 186 3.23 7.01 -5.49
N LEU A 187 4.08 6.75 -6.49
CA LEU A 187 3.70 6.86 -7.90
C LEU A 187 2.87 5.65 -8.36
N PRO A 188 2.11 5.79 -9.45
CA PRO A 188 1.52 4.66 -10.14
C PRO A 188 2.59 3.62 -10.51
N TYR A 189 2.31 2.35 -10.29
CA TYR A 189 3.18 1.21 -10.64
C TYR A 189 4.58 1.27 -10.03
N ASP A 190 4.70 1.81 -8.82
CA ASP A 190 5.98 1.89 -8.13
C ASP A 190 6.49 0.49 -7.77
N VAL A 191 7.63 0.13 -8.38
CA VAL A 191 8.25 -1.20 -8.24
C VAL A 191 8.62 -1.56 -6.79
N SER A 192 8.76 -0.58 -5.91
CA SER A 192 9.04 -0.84 -4.49
C SER A 192 7.83 -1.45 -3.78
N PHE A 193 6.63 -1.32 -4.34
CA PHE A 193 5.40 -1.90 -3.81
C PHE A 193 5.01 -3.20 -4.55
N GLU A 194 5.92 -3.74 -5.36
CA GLU A 194 5.73 -5.08 -5.92
C GLU A 194 5.96 -6.12 -4.83
N CYS A 195 4.97 -7.00 -4.65
CA CYS A 195 5.12 -8.20 -3.87
C CYS A 195 4.97 -9.39 -4.83
N PRO A 196 5.77 -10.46 -4.73
CA PRO A 196 5.61 -11.67 -5.54
C PRO A 196 4.18 -12.25 -5.51
N ASN A 197 3.44 -11.98 -4.43
CA ASN A 197 2.05 -12.38 -4.31
C ASN A 197 1.07 -11.40 -4.99
N LEU A 198 1.41 -10.10 -5.09
CA LEU A 198 0.64 -9.05 -5.77
C LEU A 198 0.99 -8.87 -7.25
N SER A 199 2.09 -9.45 -7.74
CA SER A 199 2.61 -9.25 -9.11
C SER A 199 1.63 -9.70 -10.22
N SER A 200 0.61 -10.48 -9.88
CA SER A 200 -0.49 -10.85 -10.79
C SER A 200 -1.49 -9.72 -11.06
N ILE A 201 -1.34 -8.54 -10.43
CA ILE A 201 -2.13 -7.34 -10.75
C ILE A 201 -1.87 -6.88 -12.20
N ARG A 202 -0.68 -7.14 -12.73
CA ARG A 202 -0.35 -6.87 -14.13
C ARG A 202 -1.07 -7.90 -15.01
N LYS A 203 -2.20 -7.52 -15.61
CA LYS A 203 -2.67 -8.18 -16.83
C LYS A 203 -1.66 -7.85 -17.91
N VAL A 204 -0.64 -8.70 -18.05
CA VAL A 204 0.22 -8.68 -19.23
C VAL A 204 -0.64 -9.21 -20.38
N ILE A 205 -1.20 -8.32 -21.18
CA ILE A 205 -1.82 -8.71 -22.44
C ILE A 205 -0.66 -8.94 -23.40
N LEU A 206 -0.49 -10.20 -23.82
CA LEU A 206 0.31 -10.51 -25.00
C LEU A 206 -0.56 -10.23 -26.23
N LEU A 207 -0.20 -9.20 -26.98
CA LEU A 207 -0.73 -9.01 -28.32
C LEU A 207 0.22 -9.67 -29.31
N PHE A 208 -0.28 -10.62 -30.09
CA PHE A 208 0.44 -11.24 -31.20
C PHE A 208 -0.02 -10.57 -32.50
N ILE A 209 0.90 -9.93 -33.22
CA ILE A 209 0.66 -9.49 -34.60
C ILE A 209 1.48 -10.39 -35.52
N THR A 210 0.81 -11.13 -36.39
CA THR A 210 1.42 -11.98 -37.42
C THR A 210 1.47 -11.22 -38.74
N ASN A 211 2.67 -11.04 -39.28
CA ASN A 211 2.88 -10.56 -40.64
C ASN A 211 3.62 -11.64 -41.43
N TYR A 212 3.06 -12.04 -42.57
CA TYR A 212 3.69 -12.97 -43.50
C TYR A 212 4.30 -12.18 -44.66
N PHE A 213 5.58 -12.44 -44.93
CA PHE A 213 6.32 -11.81 -46.02
C PHE A 213 6.53 -12.83 -47.13
N GLU A 214 5.67 -12.81 -48.15
CA GLU A 214 5.69 -13.75 -49.29
C GLU A 214 7.06 -13.80 -50.00
N GLU A 215 7.74 -12.66 -50.13
CA GLU A 215 9.02 -12.55 -50.82
C GLU A 215 10.15 -13.36 -50.17
N TYR A 216 10.03 -13.65 -48.86
CA TYR A 216 11.07 -14.33 -48.09
C TYR A 216 10.61 -15.66 -47.48
N ASP A 217 9.34 -16.02 -47.64
CA ASP A 217 8.69 -17.14 -46.94
C ASP A 217 8.94 -17.10 -45.41
N VAL A 218 8.81 -15.89 -44.85
CA VAL A 218 9.06 -15.64 -43.42
C VAL A 218 7.77 -15.21 -42.74
N LEU A 219 7.49 -15.87 -41.61
CA LEU A 219 6.42 -15.44 -40.71
C LEU A 219 7.04 -14.72 -39.51
N VAL A 220 6.72 -13.44 -39.38
CA VAL A 220 7.18 -12.59 -38.29
C VAL A 220 6.02 -12.41 -37.32
N TYR A 221 6.26 -12.73 -36.05
CA TYR A 221 5.33 -12.39 -35.00
C TYR A 221 5.92 -11.28 -34.15
N PHE A 222 5.11 -10.26 -33.88
CA PHE A 222 5.42 -9.24 -32.89
C PHE A 222 4.71 -9.57 -31.59
N VAL A 223 5.45 -9.56 -30.48
CA VAL A 223 4.90 -9.59 -29.13
C VAL A 223 4.94 -8.20 -28.57
N TYR A 224 3.81 -7.78 -28.04
CA TYR A 224 3.77 -6.61 -27.18
C TYR A 224 3.42 -7.07 -25.77
N PHE A 225 4.21 -6.62 -24.80
CA PHE A 225 3.92 -6.78 -23.39
C PHE A 225 3.19 -5.52 -22.93
N LEU A 226 1.87 -5.59 -22.81
CA LEU A 226 1.04 -4.45 -22.41
C LEU A 226 0.62 -4.56 -20.95
N ASN A 227 0.48 -3.44 -20.26
CA ASN A 227 -0.20 -3.35 -18.96
C ASN A 227 -1.22 -2.21 -19.00
N GLY A 228 -2.49 -2.57 -19.24
CA GLY A 228 -3.50 -1.59 -19.67
C GLY A 228 -3.14 -1.02 -21.05
N ASP A 229 -3.16 0.31 -21.17
CA ASP A 229 -2.82 1.03 -22.41
C ASP A 229 -1.32 1.39 -22.53
N HIS A 230 -0.49 0.84 -21.64
CA HIS A 230 0.94 1.12 -21.60
C HIS A 230 1.76 -0.06 -22.15
N LEU A 231 2.66 0.24 -23.08
CA LEU A 231 3.63 -0.72 -23.60
C LEU A 231 4.82 -0.85 -22.64
N LEU A 232 4.98 -2.03 -22.06
CA LEU A 232 6.10 -2.36 -21.15
C LEU A 232 7.34 -2.85 -21.89
N GLY A 233 7.16 -3.39 -23.09
CA GLY A 233 8.23 -3.94 -23.90
C GLY A 233 7.67 -4.65 -25.10
N TYR A 234 8.54 -5.00 -26.02
CA TYR A 234 8.19 -5.78 -27.20
C TYR A 234 9.30 -6.74 -27.56
N GLY A 235 8.93 -7.75 -28.32
CA GLY A 235 9.85 -8.67 -28.97
C GLY A 235 9.33 -9.05 -30.33
N PHE A 236 10.16 -9.71 -31.11
CA PHE A 236 9.74 -10.34 -32.34
C PHE A 236 10.40 -11.70 -32.46
N TYR A 237 9.64 -12.67 -32.95
CA TYR A 237 10.12 -14.00 -33.29
C TYR A 237 9.94 -14.22 -34.78
N PHE A 238 11.01 -14.69 -35.41
CA PHE A 238 10.98 -15.15 -36.79
C PHE A 238 10.78 -16.65 -36.80
N HIS A 239 9.84 -17.09 -37.62
CA HIS A 239 9.68 -18.48 -37.97
C HIS A 239 10.09 -18.65 -39.43
N PHE A 240 11.14 -19.45 -39.63
CA PHE A 240 11.64 -19.81 -40.96
C PHE A 240 11.31 -21.29 -41.20
N GLN A 241 10.71 -21.58 -42.35
CA GLN A 241 10.67 -22.94 -42.89
C GLN A 241 11.76 -23.06 -43.95
N PHE A 242 12.80 -23.85 -43.68
CA PHE A 242 13.86 -24.10 -44.65
C PHE A 242 14.00 -25.60 -44.87
N GLY A 243 13.63 -26.07 -46.06
CA GLY A 243 13.82 -27.48 -46.45
C GLY A 243 13.03 -28.51 -45.62
N GLY A 244 11.98 -28.11 -44.90
CA GLY A 244 11.19 -28.98 -44.02
C GLY A 244 11.60 -28.95 -42.55
N ASP A 245 12.65 -28.20 -42.19
CA ASP A 245 13.05 -27.96 -40.81
C ASP A 245 12.51 -26.61 -40.30
N ASP A 246 11.96 -26.62 -39.09
CA ASP A 246 11.46 -25.43 -38.38
C ASP A 246 12.61 -24.75 -37.61
N ILE A 247 12.99 -23.53 -38.01
CA ILE A 247 13.99 -22.72 -37.30
C ILE A 247 13.28 -21.55 -36.62
N GLN A 248 13.38 -21.50 -35.28
CA GLN A 248 12.88 -20.39 -34.46
C GLN A 248 14.05 -19.50 -34.02
N LEU A 249 14.05 -18.23 -34.43
CA LEU A 249 15.05 -17.25 -34.02
C LEU A 249 14.41 -16.17 -33.13
N VAL A 250 14.86 -16.09 -31.86
CA VAL A 250 14.50 -15.02 -30.93
C VAL A 250 15.55 -13.92 -31.03
N GLN A 251 15.24 -12.84 -31.75
CA GLN A 251 16.28 -11.86 -32.10
C GLN A 251 16.36 -10.66 -31.14
N LYS A 252 15.32 -10.33 -30.37
CA LYS A 252 15.41 -9.24 -29.39
C LYS A 252 14.28 -9.22 -28.36
N ASN A 253 14.65 -9.14 -27.08
CA ASN A 253 13.77 -8.72 -26.00
C ASN A 253 14.23 -7.35 -25.53
N GLN A 254 13.37 -6.32 -25.62
CA GLN A 254 13.68 -4.99 -25.12
C GLN A 254 12.63 -4.57 -24.09
N VAL A 255 13.04 -4.50 -22.82
CA VAL A 255 12.25 -3.93 -21.74
C VAL A 255 12.37 -2.42 -21.84
N MET A 256 11.25 -1.72 -22.01
CA MET A 256 11.25 -0.26 -22.06
C MET A 256 11.24 0.29 -20.63
N THR A 257 12.20 1.15 -20.31
CA THR A 257 12.30 1.83 -19.00
C THR A 257 11.43 3.09 -18.92
N GLN A 258 10.73 3.44 -20.01
CA GLN A 258 9.85 4.61 -20.11
C GLN A 258 8.45 4.18 -20.59
N ASN A 259 7.41 4.76 -20.00
CA ASN A 259 6.01 4.46 -20.34
C ASN A 259 5.63 5.10 -21.68
N TYR A 260 5.27 4.30 -22.69
CA TYR A 260 4.68 4.78 -23.94
C TYR A 260 3.18 4.43 -23.99
N SER A 261 2.35 5.37 -24.42
CA SER A 261 0.92 5.10 -24.69
C SER A 261 0.73 4.57 -26.11
N ILE A 262 -0.25 3.67 -26.30
CA ILE A 262 -0.50 3.00 -27.60
C ILE A 262 -0.79 4.00 -28.73
N ASN A 263 -1.41 5.15 -28.43
CA ASN A 263 -1.75 6.16 -29.45
C ASN A 263 -0.53 6.77 -30.16
N THR A 264 0.66 6.68 -29.56
CA THR A 264 1.92 7.17 -30.16
C THR A 264 2.57 6.17 -31.13
N LEU A 265 2.12 4.91 -31.17
CA LEU A 265 2.74 3.86 -32.00
C LEU A 265 2.07 3.70 -33.37
N ASN A 266 0.83 4.17 -33.55
CA ASN A 266 0.09 4.07 -34.82
C ASN A 266 0.51 5.12 -35.88
N THR A 267 1.58 5.87 -35.64
CA THR A 267 2.09 6.92 -36.54
C THR A 267 3.48 6.64 -37.12
N CYS A 268 3.99 5.42 -36.97
CA CYS A 268 5.26 4.97 -37.55
C CYS A 268 5.07 3.77 -38.47
#